data_AF-A0A8H5W7W3-F1
#
_entry.id   AF-A0A8H5W7W3-F1
#
_cell.length_a   1.000
_cell.length_b   1.000
_cell.length_c   1.000
_cell.angle_alpha   90.00
_cell.angle_beta   90.00
_cell.angle_gamma   90.00
#
_symmetry.space_group_name_H-M   'P 1'
#
loop_
_entity.id
_entity.type
_entity.pdbx_description
1 polymer ?
#
loop_
_entity_poly.entity_id
_entity_poly.type
_entity_poly.pdbx_seq_one_letter_code
_entity_poly.pdbx_strand_id
1 'polypeptide(L)'
;MEAIHLTTCASCGMQATMRCAGCTDAPDYDPGDSTTIVYCDRDCQKKHWTDHKSRCRVMKQRKMLLRAATILRSALLTYREILYDIDLTKIEAKDGMLYLYQNQRSVTSRVKWGSFPDHLTSNVQHREAALTINQCTLATALLSRPTKKLLTGVNSNAEVLDIRIGKPLLPPKLIPGPDLSNCPHTVIKVRLLSTKELWIIDTAGCQYGFREVLVLFDKYIADKACQVVGTPTTYNWTETKDLDYFSTLPFMNNSRAQKQDREVERKARLHFADFVDRHVSVNILDGSALDFSNKLASLVERLKIHMLSFAECQNGTRS
;
A
#
# COMPACT_ATOMS: atom_id res chain seq x y z
N MET A 1 -6.54 -20.67 -25.37
CA MET A 1 -5.84 -21.87 -24.86
C MET A 1 -4.44 -21.41 -24.45
N GLU A 2 -4.20 -21.23 -23.15
CA GLU A 2 -2.83 -21.00 -22.67
C GLU A 2 -1.98 -22.25 -22.95
N ALA A 3 -0.78 -22.06 -23.49
CA ALA A 3 0.16 -23.16 -23.69
C ALA A 3 0.45 -23.80 -22.33
N ILE A 4 0.12 -25.08 -22.18
CA ILE A 4 0.55 -25.87 -21.03
C ILE A 4 2.07 -26.04 -21.18
N HIS A 5 2.84 -25.13 -20.61
CA HIS A 5 4.26 -25.37 -20.40
C HIS A 5 4.36 -26.56 -19.45
N LEU A 6 4.65 -27.72 -20.02
CA LEU A 6 4.94 -28.96 -19.30
C LEU A 6 6.12 -28.68 -18.39
N THR A 7 5.85 -28.50 -17.09
CA THR A 7 6.90 -28.30 -16.10
C THR A 7 7.34 -29.68 -15.60
N THR A 8 8.65 -29.95 -15.66
CA THR A 8 9.24 -31.21 -15.23
C THR A 8 9.49 -31.21 -13.73
N CYS A 9 9.22 -32.32 -13.06
CA CYS A 9 9.48 -32.54 -11.64
C CYS A 9 10.96 -32.31 -11.35
N ALA A 10 11.25 -31.39 -10.43
CA ALA A 10 12.62 -31.07 -10.07
C ALA A 10 13.38 -32.22 -9.38
N SER A 11 12.69 -33.28 -8.96
CA SER A 11 13.32 -34.45 -8.33
C SER A 11 13.55 -35.62 -9.29
N CYS A 12 12.60 -35.92 -10.18
CA CYS A 12 12.63 -37.13 -11.01
C CYS A 12 12.54 -36.88 -12.52
N GLY A 13 12.36 -35.63 -12.97
CA GLY A 13 12.30 -35.26 -14.38
C GLY A 13 10.97 -35.56 -15.09
N MET A 14 10.05 -36.30 -14.47
CA MET A 14 8.73 -36.58 -15.06
C MET A 14 7.83 -35.33 -15.11
N GLN A 15 6.82 -35.33 -15.97
CA GLN A 15 5.82 -34.27 -16.01
C GLN A 15 5.16 -34.08 -14.62
N ALA A 16 5.04 -32.83 -14.19
CA ALA A 16 4.55 -32.47 -12.87
C ALA A 16 3.76 -31.17 -12.88
N THR A 17 2.90 -30.99 -11.89
CA THR A 17 2.10 -29.77 -11.72
C THR A 17 2.05 -29.28 -10.27
N MET A 18 2.46 -30.10 -9.29
CA MET A 18 2.39 -29.73 -7.88
C MET A 18 3.46 -28.68 -7.56
N ARG A 19 3.04 -27.44 -7.36
CA ARG A 19 3.92 -26.31 -7.02
C ARG A 19 4.29 -26.32 -5.54
N CYS A 20 5.49 -25.86 -5.20
CA CYS A 20 5.85 -25.64 -3.81
C CYS A 20 5.07 -24.47 -3.21
N ALA A 21 4.16 -24.75 -2.27
CA ALA A 21 3.36 -23.73 -1.57
C ALA A 21 4.21 -22.68 -0.83
N GLY A 22 5.44 -23.01 -0.46
CA GLY A 22 6.38 -22.09 0.20
C GLY A 22 6.83 -20.95 -0.70
N CYS A 23 7.18 -21.24 -1.96
CA CYS A 23 7.85 -20.28 -2.85
C CYS A 23 7.02 -19.86 -4.08
N THR A 24 5.93 -20.56 -4.41
CA THR A 24 5.01 -20.12 -5.47
C THR A 24 4.51 -18.70 -5.19
N ASP A 25 4.34 -17.93 -6.26
CA ASP A 25 3.81 -16.56 -6.28
C ASP A 25 4.72 -15.51 -5.62
N ALA A 26 6.00 -15.83 -5.44
CA ALA A 26 7.00 -14.84 -5.06
C ALA A 26 7.30 -13.89 -6.24
N PRO A 27 7.48 -12.58 -6.01
CA PRO A 27 7.93 -11.66 -7.06
C PRO A 27 9.40 -11.91 -7.44
N ASP A 28 9.73 -11.62 -8.69
CA ASP A 28 11.11 -11.61 -9.20
C ASP A 28 11.95 -10.52 -8.53
N TYR A 29 13.20 -10.85 -8.21
CA TYR A 29 14.25 -9.88 -7.92
C TYR A 29 15.18 -9.72 -9.12
N ASP A 30 15.64 -10.84 -9.67
CA ASP A 30 16.26 -10.89 -10.99
C ASP A 30 15.28 -11.50 -11.99
N PRO A 31 15.31 -11.09 -13.28
CA PRO A 31 14.39 -11.61 -14.29
C PRO A 31 14.35 -13.14 -14.32
N GLY A 32 13.17 -13.72 -14.06
CA GLY A 32 12.96 -15.17 -14.05
C GLY A 32 13.44 -15.91 -12.80
N ASP A 33 13.98 -15.20 -11.80
CA ASP A 33 14.49 -15.85 -10.59
C ASP A 33 13.38 -16.37 -9.67
N SER A 34 12.12 -16.00 -9.88
CA SER A 34 10.95 -16.59 -9.21
C SER A 34 10.39 -17.84 -9.90
N THR A 35 11.09 -18.37 -10.92
CA THR A 35 10.65 -19.56 -11.66
C THR A 35 10.16 -20.66 -10.72
N THR A 36 8.91 -21.08 -10.96
CA THR A 36 8.17 -21.99 -10.11
C THR A 36 8.74 -23.40 -10.22
N ILE A 37 9.09 -23.98 -9.06
CA ILE A 37 9.50 -25.38 -8.98
C ILE A 37 8.27 -26.26 -8.78
N VAL A 38 8.18 -27.32 -9.59
CA VAL A 38 7.11 -28.31 -9.54
C VAL A 38 7.61 -29.70 -9.17
N TYR A 39 6.72 -30.51 -8.62
CA TYR A 39 6.95 -31.89 -8.22
C TYR A 39 5.77 -32.77 -8.63
N CYS A 40 6.01 -34.08 -8.77
CA CYS A 40 4.92 -35.04 -8.94
C CYS A 40 4.05 -35.09 -7.68
N ASP A 41 4.71 -35.13 -6.51
CA ASP A 41 4.10 -35.32 -5.21
C ASP A 41 5.00 -34.79 -4.08
N ARG A 42 4.54 -34.95 -2.84
CA ARG A 42 5.26 -34.51 -1.64
C ARG A 42 6.55 -35.28 -1.39
N ASP A 43 6.69 -36.50 -1.89
CA ASP A 43 7.87 -37.31 -1.65
C ASP A 43 9.01 -36.89 -2.57
N CYS A 44 8.71 -36.57 -3.84
CA CYS A 44 9.62 -35.87 -4.74
C CYS A 44 10.08 -34.52 -4.14
N GLN A 45 9.17 -33.76 -3.55
CA GLN A 45 9.51 -32.49 -2.89
C GLN A 45 10.46 -32.71 -1.69
N LYS A 46 10.18 -33.70 -0.83
CA LYS A 46 11.05 -34.02 0.31
C LYS A 46 12.43 -34.47 -0.14
N LYS A 47 12.51 -35.28 -1.20
CA LYS A 47 13.78 -35.76 -1.76
C LYS A 47 14.65 -34.63 -2.29
N HIS A 48 14.06 -33.65 -2.96
CA HIS A 48 14.76 -32.46 -3.47
C HIS A 48 14.91 -31.33 -2.42
N TRP A 49 14.45 -31.55 -1.17
CA TRP A 49 14.37 -30.47 -0.18
C TRP A 49 15.74 -29.89 0.19
N THR A 50 16.80 -30.71 0.25
CA THR A 50 18.16 -30.25 0.57
C THR A 50 18.63 -29.15 -0.38
N ASP A 51 18.32 -29.30 -1.67
CA ASP A 51 18.76 -28.40 -2.73
C ASP A 51 17.80 -27.20 -2.85
N HIS A 52 16.51 -27.43 -2.59
CA HIS A 52 15.47 -26.42 -2.71
C HIS A 52 15.36 -25.45 -1.52
N LYS A 53 15.73 -25.89 -0.31
CA LYS A 53 15.38 -25.21 0.95
C LYS A 53 15.85 -23.76 1.04
N SER A 54 17.07 -23.46 0.61
CA SER A 54 17.65 -22.11 0.67
C SER A 54 16.88 -21.14 -0.22
N ARG A 55 16.70 -21.50 -1.50
CA ARG A 55 15.91 -20.75 -2.48
C ARG A 55 14.45 -20.59 -2.03
N CYS A 56 13.85 -21.65 -1.50
CA CYS A 56 12.47 -21.60 -1.00
C CYS A 56 12.28 -20.55 0.11
N ARG A 57 13.25 -20.41 1.02
CA ARG A 57 13.22 -19.40 2.09
C ARG A 57 13.25 -17.98 1.53
N VAL A 58 14.12 -17.70 0.57
CA VAL A 58 14.22 -16.39 -0.10
C VAL A 58 12.88 -16.02 -0.74
N MET A 59 12.34 -16.93 -1.57
CA MET A 59 11.08 -16.70 -2.27
C MET A 59 9.91 -16.54 -1.30
N LYS A 60 9.88 -17.32 -0.20
CA LYS A 60 8.87 -17.17 0.85
C LYS A 60 8.90 -15.75 1.44
N GLN A 61 10.09 -15.20 1.72
CA GLN A 61 10.22 -13.84 2.26
C GLN A 61 9.74 -12.78 1.27
N ARG A 62 10.10 -12.89 -0.01
CA ARG A 62 9.62 -11.98 -1.06
C ARG A 62 8.10 -12.02 -1.20
N LYS A 63 7.50 -13.22 -1.18
CA LYS A 63 6.04 -13.38 -1.16
C LYS A 63 5.41 -12.72 0.06
N MET A 64 5.96 -12.94 1.25
CA MET A 64 5.43 -12.34 2.48
C MET A 64 5.52 -10.81 2.44
N LEU A 65 6.60 -10.26 1.87
CA LEU A 65 6.75 -8.82 1.66
C LEU A 65 5.68 -8.28 0.69
N LEU A 66 5.42 -8.96 -0.43
CA LEU A 66 4.37 -8.60 -1.38
C LEU A 66 2.99 -8.62 -0.73
N ARG A 67 2.70 -9.67 0.06
CA ARG A 67 1.45 -9.79 0.82
C ARG A 67 1.29 -8.67 1.84
N ALA A 68 2.36 -8.31 2.54
CA ALA A 68 2.36 -7.18 3.47
C ALA A 68 2.05 -5.87 2.73
N ALA A 69 2.78 -5.57 1.65
CA ALA A 69 2.55 -4.39 0.81
C ALA A 69 1.09 -4.31 0.30
N THR A 70 0.54 -5.45 -0.13
CA THR A 70 -0.86 -5.57 -0.59
C THR A 70 -1.85 -5.21 0.52
N ILE A 71 -1.69 -5.77 1.73
CA ILE A 71 -2.53 -5.44 2.88
C ILE A 71 -2.46 -3.94 3.19
N LEU A 72 -1.26 -3.36 3.19
CA LEU A 72 -1.05 -1.94 3.50
C LEU A 72 -1.77 -1.03 2.50
N ARG A 73 -1.70 -1.33 1.20
CA ARG A 73 -2.44 -0.58 0.17
C ARG A 73 -3.96 -0.74 0.34
N SER A 74 -4.45 -1.96 0.54
CA SER A 74 -5.88 -2.18 0.76
C SER A 74 -6.39 -1.46 2.00
N ALA A 75 -5.62 -1.43 3.09
CA ALA A 75 -5.97 -0.70 4.30
C ALA A 75 -6.03 0.82 4.05
N LEU A 76 -5.06 1.39 3.33
CA LEU A 76 -5.07 2.80 2.95
C LEU A 76 -6.31 3.16 2.12
N LEU A 77 -6.57 2.40 1.06
CA LEU A 77 -7.69 2.66 0.17
C LEU A 77 -9.02 2.53 0.90
N THR A 78 -9.16 1.55 1.80
CA THR A 78 -10.36 1.38 2.64
C THR A 78 -10.54 2.56 3.59
N TYR A 79 -9.47 3.01 4.25
CA TYR A 79 -9.51 4.17 5.13
C TYR A 79 -9.95 5.43 4.36
N ARG A 80 -9.34 5.68 3.19
CA ARG A 80 -9.63 6.84 2.34
C ARG A 80 -11.00 6.78 1.68
N GLU A 81 -11.51 5.58 1.41
CA GLU A 81 -12.86 5.38 0.89
C GLU A 81 -13.92 5.82 1.90
N ILE A 82 -13.71 5.58 3.20
CA ILE A 82 -14.67 5.92 4.26
C ILE A 82 -14.47 7.33 4.80
N LEU A 83 -13.22 7.79 4.89
CA LEU A 83 -12.84 9.11 5.38
C LEU A 83 -12.21 9.92 4.24
N TYR A 84 -13.05 10.25 3.27
CA TYR A 84 -12.70 11.15 2.19
C TYR A 84 -13.01 12.60 2.58
N ASP A 85 -12.10 13.50 2.25
CA ASP A 85 -12.10 14.91 2.68
C ASP A 85 -12.02 15.92 1.53
N ILE A 86 -12.06 15.43 0.29
CA ILE A 86 -12.06 16.26 -0.92
C ILE A 86 -13.47 16.30 -1.48
N ASP A 87 -14.06 17.50 -1.60
CA ASP A 87 -15.40 17.69 -2.18
C ASP A 87 -15.33 17.67 -3.72
N LEU A 88 -15.12 16.45 -4.27
CA LEU A 88 -15.02 16.23 -5.70
C LEU A 88 -16.38 16.39 -6.40
N THR A 89 -16.36 17.05 -7.55
CA THR A 89 -17.53 17.26 -8.41
C THR A 89 -17.42 16.52 -9.74
N LYS A 90 -16.20 16.22 -10.20
CA LYS A 90 -15.96 15.51 -11.46
C LYS A 90 -14.57 14.86 -11.47
N ILE A 91 -14.46 13.69 -12.09
CA ILE A 91 -13.20 13.02 -12.41
C ILE A 91 -13.13 12.83 -13.92
N GLU A 92 -12.06 13.28 -14.55
CA GLU A 92 -11.91 13.27 -16.01
C GLU A 92 -10.47 12.96 -16.41
N ALA A 93 -10.26 11.90 -17.19
CA ALA A 93 -8.98 11.67 -17.85
C ALA A 93 -8.99 12.35 -19.22
N LYS A 94 -8.03 13.25 -19.45
CA LYS A 94 -7.90 13.99 -20.71
C LYS A 94 -6.44 14.36 -20.93
N ASP A 95 -5.97 14.26 -22.19
CA ASP A 95 -4.61 14.65 -22.60
C ASP A 95 -3.51 13.98 -21.75
N GLY A 96 -3.70 12.71 -21.37
CA GLY A 96 -2.76 11.97 -20.53
C GLY A 96 -2.70 12.40 -19.06
N MET A 97 -3.62 13.26 -18.61
CA MET A 97 -3.74 13.75 -17.23
C MET A 97 -5.05 13.27 -16.60
N LEU A 98 -5.07 13.17 -15.27
CA LEU A 98 -6.31 12.94 -14.50
C LEU A 98 -6.74 14.22 -13.79
N TYR A 99 -7.79 14.86 -14.29
CA TYR A 99 -8.37 16.05 -13.68
C TYR A 99 -9.37 15.65 -12.59
N LEU A 100 -9.15 16.19 -11.39
CA LEU A 100 -9.99 16.02 -10.21
C LEU A 100 -10.60 17.38 -9.87
N TYR A 101 -11.82 17.62 -10.32
CA TYR A 101 -12.52 18.88 -10.07
C TYR A 101 -13.12 18.87 -8.67
N GLN A 102 -12.95 19.95 -7.93
CA GLN A 102 -13.40 20.07 -6.54
C GLN A 102 -14.05 21.43 -6.26
N ASN A 103 -14.90 21.47 -5.25
CA ASN A 103 -15.27 22.73 -4.63
C ASN A 103 -14.18 23.14 -3.63
N GLN A 104 -13.50 24.26 -3.88
CA GLN A 104 -12.48 24.73 -2.95
C GLN A 104 -13.11 25.21 -1.65
N ARG A 105 -12.71 24.58 -0.56
CA ARG A 105 -13.15 24.94 0.79
C ARG A 105 -12.36 26.15 1.31
N SER A 106 -13.05 27.05 2.01
CA SER A 106 -12.40 28.10 2.81
C SER A 106 -11.61 27.50 3.97
N VAL A 107 -10.43 28.06 4.28
CA VAL A 107 -9.57 27.64 5.41
C VAL A 107 -10.28 27.78 6.77
N THR A 108 -11.34 28.58 6.86
CA THR A 108 -12.15 28.78 8.06
C THR A 108 -13.32 27.80 8.19
N SER A 109 -13.63 27.04 7.14
CA SER A 109 -14.72 26.05 7.14
C SER A 109 -14.18 24.68 7.54
N ARG A 110 -14.99 23.87 8.25
CA ARG A 110 -14.62 22.48 8.62
C ARG A 110 -14.60 21.54 7.42
N VAL A 111 -13.80 20.47 7.50
CA VAL A 111 -13.81 19.39 6.51
C VAL A 111 -15.16 18.68 6.62
N LYS A 112 -15.76 18.42 5.46
CA LYS A 112 -16.86 17.46 5.35
C LYS A 112 -16.24 16.10 5.09
N TRP A 113 -16.23 15.26 6.11
CA TRP A 113 -15.77 13.88 5.99
C TRP A 113 -16.92 13.01 5.49
N GLY A 114 -16.65 12.14 4.54
CA GLY A 114 -17.64 11.21 4.05
C GLY A 114 -17.03 10.15 3.15
N SER A 115 -17.89 9.29 2.63
CA SER A 115 -17.46 8.27 1.69
C SER A 115 -17.01 8.89 0.37
N PHE A 116 -16.07 8.23 -0.31
CA PHE A 116 -15.68 8.59 -1.66
C PHE A 116 -16.90 8.58 -2.61
N PRO A 117 -17.06 9.58 -3.49
CA PRO A 117 -18.19 9.67 -4.41
C PRO A 117 -18.02 8.70 -5.59
N ASP A 118 -18.32 7.41 -5.38
CA ASP A 118 -18.12 6.33 -6.37
C ASP A 118 -18.84 6.58 -7.71
N HIS A 119 -19.92 7.38 -7.73
CA HIS A 119 -20.63 7.73 -8.96
C HIS A 119 -19.80 8.59 -9.94
N LEU A 120 -18.70 9.20 -9.50
CA LEU A 120 -17.87 10.06 -10.36
C LEU A 120 -16.96 9.28 -11.31
N THR A 121 -16.71 7.99 -11.07
CA THR A 121 -15.89 7.16 -11.96
C THR A 121 -16.15 5.67 -11.72
N SER A 122 -16.31 4.91 -12.82
CA SER A 122 -16.26 3.44 -12.80
C SER A 122 -14.84 2.89 -13.03
N ASN A 123 -13.88 3.74 -13.42
CA ASN A 123 -12.50 3.34 -13.64
C ASN A 123 -11.76 3.23 -12.28
N VAL A 124 -11.35 2.00 -11.96
CA VAL A 124 -10.65 1.67 -10.70
C VAL A 124 -9.34 2.44 -10.53
N GLN A 125 -8.57 2.66 -11.60
CA GLN A 125 -7.29 3.38 -11.53
C GLN A 125 -7.53 4.86 -11.22
N HIS A 126 -8.52 5.48 -11.85
CA HIS A 126 -8.88 6.87 -11.57
C HIS A 126 -9.39 7.04 -10.13
N ARG A 127 -10.21 6.08 -9.67
CA ARG A 127 -10.69 6.02 -8.29
C ARG A 127 -9.54 5.96 -7.29
N GLU A 128 -8.62 5.02 -7.47
CA GLU A 128 -7.48 4.86 -6.56
C GLU A 128 -6.55 6.08 -6.57
N ALA A 129 -6.32 6.69 -7.74
CA ALA A 129 -5.57 7.93 -7.84
C ALA A 129 -6.26 9.08 -7.08
N ALA A 130 -7.57 9.21 -7.21
CA ALA A 130 -8.35 10.22 -6.50
C ALA A 130 -8.40 10.00 -4.98
N LEU A 131 -8.36 8.75 -4.52
CA LEU A 131 -8.29 8.41 -3.09
C LEU A 131 -6.94 8.77 -2.45
N THR A 132 -5.87 8.72 -3.24
CA THR A 132 -4.49 8.81 -2.76
C THR A 132 -3.76 10.10 -3.13
N ILE A 133 -4.38 10.98 -3.92
CA ILE A 133 -3.77 12.24 -4.33
C ILE A 133 -3.30 13.07 -3.13
N ASN A 134 -2.00 13.39 -3.12
CA ASN A 134 -1.34 14.15 -2.06
C ASN A 134 -1.45 13.49 -0.67
N GLN A 135 -1.60 12.16 -0.62
CA GLN A 135 -1.74 11.40 0.62
C GLN A 135 -0.50 10.56 0.96
N CYS A 136 0.62 10.71 0.26
CA CYS A 136 1.80 9.84 0.46
C CYS A 136 2.38 9.90 1.88
N THR A 137 2.46 11.09 2.47
CA THR A 137 2.95 11.28 3.85
C THR A 137 1.92 10.77 4.86
N LEU A 138 0.62 11.03 4.64
CA LEU A 138 -0.46 10.47 5.45
C LEU A 138 -0.43 8.95 5.42
N ALA A 139 -0.31 8.36 4.23
CA ALA A 139 -0.25 6.92 4.04
C ALA A 139 0.90 6.30 4.83
N THR A 140 2.07 6.92 4.77
CA THR A 140 3.25 6.48 5.53
C THR A 140 3.05 6.63 7.05
N ALA A 141 2.39 7.69 7.53
CA ALA A 141 2.08 7.82 8.96
C ALA A 141 1.02 6.79 9.40
N LEU A 142 -0.17 6.85 8.81
CA LEU A 142 -1.33 5.99 9.10
C LEU A 142 -0.96 4.50 9.13
N LEU A 143 -0.17 4.04 8.15
CA LEU A 143 0.18 2.64 7.98
C LEU A 143 1.39 2.20 8.82
N SER A 144 1.98 3.08 9.64
CA SER A 144 3.18 2.75 10.44
C SER A 144 2.97 1.56 11.37
N ARG A 145 1.85 1.53 12.10
CA ARG A 145 1.50 0.45 13.03
C ARG A 145 1.29 -0.91 12.34
N PRO A 146 0.44 -1.05 11.30
CA PRO A 146 0.32 -2.32 10.58
C PRO A 146 1.62 -2.70 9.86
N THR A 147 2.40 -1.73 9.35
CA THR A 147 3.68 -2.04 8.71
C THR A 147 4.64 -2.70 9.69
N LYS A 148 4.81 -2.14 10.90
CA LYS A 148 5.65 -2.72 11.96
C LYS A 148 5.23 -4.16 12.28
N LYS A 149 3.93 -4.41 12.48
CA LYS A 149 3.41 -5.75 12.77
C LYS A 149 3.67 -6.75 11.64
N LEU A 150 3.41 -6.37 10.39
CA LEU A 150 3.54 -7.26 9.24
C LEU A 150 5.02 -7.56 8.92
N LEU A 151 5.89 -6.55 9.02
CA LEU A 151 7.32 -6.71 8.70
C LEU A 151 8.10 -7.52 9.75
N THR A 152 7.60 -7.64 11.00
CA THR A 152 8.14 -8.62 11.97
C THR A 152 8.15 -10.03 11.39
N GLY A 153 7.13 -10.41 10.60
CA GLY A 153 7.09 -11.71 9.92
C GLY A 153 8.04 -11.87 8.74
N VAL A 154 8.53 -10.77 8.19
CA VAL A 154 9.35 -10.75 6.97
C VAL A 154 10.86 -10.79 7.28
N ASN A 155 11.24 -10.44 8.51
CA ASN A 155 12.64 -10.28 8.96
C ASN A 155 13.38 -9.23 8.12
N SER A 156 12.94 -7.98 8.25
CA SER A 156 13.37 -6.85 7.43
C SER A 156 13.55 -5.57 8.24
N ASN A 157 14.40 -4.66 7.74
CA ASN A 157 14.45 -3.28 8.20
C ASN A 157 13.67 -2.37 7.24
N ALA A 158 13.04 -1.33 7.78
CA ALA A 158 12.30 -0.35 6.99
C ALA A 158 12.78 1.08 7.27
N GLU A 159 12.90 1.85 6.20
CA GLU A 159 13.26 3.26 6.17
C GLU A 159 12.15 4.02 5.42
N VAL A 160 11.96 5.29 5.77
CA VAL A 160 11.15 6.22 4.99
C VAL A 160 12.06 7.01 4.08
N LEU A 161 11.62 7.17 2.83
CA LEU A 161 12.36 7.83 1.77
C LEU A 161 11.43 8.81 1.05
N ASP A 162 11.88 10.05 0.91
CA ASP A 162 11.21 11.01 0.04
C ASP A 162 11.89 11.02 -1.33
N ILE A 163 11.09 11.03 -2.39
CA ILE A 163 11.53 11.01 -3.78
C ILE A 163 10.71 11.99 -4.62
N ARG A 164 11.29 12.56 -5.67
CA ARG A 164 10.52 13.23 -6.73
C ARG A 164 10.28 12.26 -7.86
N ILE A 165 9.04 12.08 -8.27
CA ILE A 165 8.67 11.23 -9.40
C ILE A 165 8.91 12.01 -10.70
N GLY A 166 9.81 11.53 -11.55
CA GLY A 166 10.12 12.18 -12.83
C GLY A 166 9.23 11.74 -13.99
N LYS A 167 8.69 10.51 -13.94
CA LYS A 167 7.88 9.93 -15.02
C LYS A 167 6.56 9.33 -14.49
N PRO A 168 5.58 10.17 -14.08
CA PRO A 168 4.22 9.69 -13.79
C PRO A 168 3.56 9.11 -15.05
N LEU A 169 2.74 8.07 -14.89
CA LEU A 169 1.96 7.47 -16.00
C LEU A 169 0.64 8.20 -16.25
N LEU A 170 0.02 8.68 -15.18
CA LEU A 170 -1.21 9.45 -15.21
C LEU A 170 -1.15 10.49 -14.08
N PRO A 171 -0.58 11.68 -14.33
CA PRO A 171 -0.42 12.70 -13.29
C PRO A 171 -1.78 13.29 -12.92
N PRO A 172 -2.12 13.40 -11.63
CA PRO A 172 -3.41 13.92 -11.23
C PRO A 172 -3.30 15.43 -10.99
N LYS A 173 -4.39 16.16 -11.27
CA LYS A 173 -4.47 17.62 -11.11
C LYS A 173 -5.77 18.01 -10.43
N LEU A 174 -5.66 18.69 -9.28
CA LEU A 174 -6.82 19.26 -8.59
C LEU A 174 -7.23 20.59 -9.23
N ILE A 175 -8.52 20.75 -9.51
CA ILE A 175 -9.08 21.95 -10.15
C ILE A 175 -10.27 22.50 -9.34
N PRO A 176 -10.16 23.71 -8.76
CA PRO A 176 -8.92 24.46 -8.53
C PRO A 176 -8.06 23.73 -7.48
N GLY A 177 -6.75 23.97 -7.47
CA GLY A 177 -5.85 23.35 -6.51
C GLY A 177 -4.40 23.76 -6.73
N PRO A 178 -3.51 23.48 -5.76
CA PRO A 178 -2.09 23.72 -5.93
C PRO A 178 -1.53 22.82 -7.04
N ASP A 179 -0.47 23.29 -7.70
CA ASP A 179 0.35 22.41 -8.52
C ASP A 179 1.19 21.51 -7.61
N LEU A 180 1.02 20.20 -7.79
CA LEU A 180 1.69 19.15 -7.01
C LEU A 180 2.91 18.57 -7.75
N SER A 181 3.24 19.06 -8.94
CA SER A 181 4.31 18.55 -9.81
C SER A 181 5.68 18.45 -9.14
N ASN A 182 5.96 19.32 -8.15
CA ASN A 182 7.25 19.40 -7.45
C ASN A 182 7.20 18.89 -5.99
N CYS A 183 6.04 18.39 -5.54
CA CYS A 183 5.92 17.86 -4.18
C CYS A 183 6.66 16.52 -4.06
N PRO A 184 7.54 16.34 -3.06
CA PRO A 184 8.13 15.04 -2.77
C PRO A 184 7.05 13.99 -2.47
N HIS A 185 7.26 12.78 -2.96
CA HIS A 185 6.50 11.58 -2.68
C HIS A 185 7.20 10.77 -1.60
N THR A 186 6.47 10.41 -0.55
CA THR A 186 7.01 9.58 0.55
C THR A 186 6.72 8.11 0.30
N VAL A 187 7.76 7.27 0.34
CA VAL A 187 7.68 5.81 0.19
C VAL A 187 8.41 5.09 1.32
N ILE A 188 8.16 3.78 1.47
CA ILE A 188 8.85 2.93 2.45
C ILE A 188 9.89 2.09 1.71
N LYS A 189 11.16 2.26 2.06
CA LYS A 189 12.26 1.41 1.60
C LYS A 189 12.45 0.25 2.57
N VAL A 190 12.42 -0.98 2.06
CA VAL A 190 12.56 -2.20 2.88
C VAL A 190 13.81 -2.95 2.45
N ARG A 191 14.61 -3.36 3.44
CA ARG A 191 15.74 -4.27 3.28
C ARG A 191 15.41 -5.61 3.90
N LEU A 192 15.41 -6.68 3.10
CA LEU A 192 15.35 -8.05 3.62
C LEU A 192 16.69 -8.41 4.28
N LEU A 193 16.69 -8.83 5.55
CA LEU A 193 17.94 -9.03 6.29
C LEU A 193 18.72 -10.27 5.86
N SER A 194 18.01 -11.30 5.40
CA SER A 194 18.59 -12.57 4.94
C SER A 194 19.31 -12.45 3.60
N THR A 195 18.76 -11.69 2.66
CA THR A 195 19.26 -11.58 1.28
C THR A 195 19.90 -10.23 0.98
N LYS A 196 19.68 -9.23 1.85
CA LYS A 196 20.06 -7.82 1.66
C LYS A 196 19.35 -7.11 0.50
N GLU A 197 18.40 -7.78 -0.15
CA GLU A 197 17.56 -7.25 -1.22
C GLU A 197 16.84 -5.97 -0.77
N LEU A 198 16.76 -5.00 -1.68
CA LEU A 198 16.16 -3.69 -1.45
C LEU A 198 14.88 -3.52 -2.27
N TRP A 199 13.82 -3.12 -1.58
CA TRP A 199 12.49 -2.97 -2.15
C TRP A 199 11.87 -1.62 -1.77
N ILE A 200 10.98 -1.11 -2.61
CA ILE A 200 10.08 0.01 -2.32
C ILE A 200 8.68 -0.55 -2.15
N ILE A 201 8.07 -0.24 -1.00
CA ILE A 201 6.62 -0.31 -0.80
C ILE A 201 6.05 1.08 -1.07
N ASP A 202 5.19 1.17 -2.07
CA ASP A 202 4.50 2.40 -2.45
C ASP A 202 2.99 2.19 -2.45
N THR A 203 2.37 2.51 -1.31
CA THR A 203 0.92 2.35 -1.12
C THR A 203 0.10 3.47 -1.76
N ALA A 204 0.72 4.62 -2.03
CA ALA A 204 0.08 5.79 -2.64
C ALA A 204 0.50 6.00 -4.11
N GLY A 205 1.29 5.11 -4.69
CA GLY A 205 1.81 5.24 -6.06
C GLY A 205 0.73 5.28 -7.15
N CYS A 206 -0.47 4.78 -6.86
CA CYS A 206 -1.61 4.90 -7.75
C CYS A 206 -1.99 6.36 -8.03
N GLN A 207 -1.61 7.33 -7.19
CA GLN A 207 -1.77 8.74 -7.52
C GLN A 207 -1.07 9.12 -8.83
N TYR A 208 0.01 8.45 -9.20
CA TYR A 208 0.74 8.68 -10.46
C TYR A 208 0.41 7.66 -11.56
N GLY A 209 -0.61 6.83 -11.35
CA GLY A 209 -0.97 5.74 -12.26
C GLY A 209 -0.14 4.45 -12.09
N PHE A 210 0.72 4.35 -11.07
CA PHE A 210 1.48 3.12 -10.82
C PHE A 210 0.59 2.02 -10.23
N ARG A 211 0.72 0.80 -10.75
CA ARG A 211 -0.10 -0.34 -10.31
C ARG A 211 0.61 -1.20 -9.28
N GLU A 212 1.92 -1.22 -9.31
CA GLU A 212 2.76 -2.04 -8.45
C GLU A 212 2.89 -1.41 -7.06
N VAL A 213 2.54 -2.18 -6.03
CA VAL A 213 2.71 -1.75 -4.63
C VAL A 213 4.08 -2.10 -4.07
N LEU A 214 4.76 -3.09 -4.66
CA LEU A 214 6.09 -3.55 -4.28
C LEU A 214 6.96 -3.66 -5.53
N VAL A 215 8.10 -2.96 -5.54
CA VAL A 215 9.06 -2.97 -6.64
C VAL A 215 10.47 -2.96 -6.07
N LEU A 216 11.45 -3.47 -6.79
CA LEU A 216 12.86 -3.35 -6.43
C LEU A 216 13.30 -1.90 -6.34
N PHE A 217 14.19 -1.60 -5.40
CA PHE A 217 14.64 -0.23 -5.18
C PHE A 217 15.22 0.40 -6.45
N ASP A 218 16.25 -0.21 -7.04
CA ASP A 218 16.93 0.37 -8.21
C ASP A 218 15.99 0.43 -9.43
N LYS A 219 15.16 -0.59 -9.63
CA LYS A 219 14.13 -0.61 -10.69
C LYS A 219 13.11 0.50 -10.50
N TYR A 220 12.61 0.70 -9.28
CA TYR A 220 11.64 1.75 -8.97
C TYR A 220 12.23 3.12 -9.27
N ILE A 221 13.47 3.37 -8.86
CA ILE A 221 14.16 4.64 -9.11
C ILE A 221 14.39 4.87 -10.61
N ALA A 222 14.86 3.86 -11.33
CA ALA A 222 15.15 3.96 -12.76
C ALA A 222 13.87 4.11 -13.61
N ASP A 223 12.91 3.20 -13.47
CA ASP A 223 11.71 3.14 -14.33
C ASP A 223 10.83 4.39 -14.21
N LYS A 224 10.81 5.00 -13.01
CA LYS A 224 9.99 6.18 -12.69
C LYS A 224 10.79 7.49 -12.72
N ALA A 225 12.07 7.43 -13.13
CA ALA A 225 13.00 8.56 -13.16
C ALA A 225 13.02 9.34 -11.84
N CYS A 226 13.12 8.63 -10.71
CA CYS A 226 13.02 9.24 -9.40
C CYS A 226 14.30 9.97 -9.01
N GLN A 227 14.14 11.11 -8.35
CA GLN A 227 15.23 11.78 -7.64
C GLN A 227 15.04 11.59 -6.14
N VAL A 228 16.03 11.00 -5.44
CA VAL A 228 16.00 10.89 -3.98
C VAL A 228 16.15 12.27 -3.33
N VAL A 229 15.27 12.58 -2.38
CA VAL A 229 15.26 13.84 -1.62
C VAL A 229 15.74 13.56 -0.20
N GLY A 230 16.88 14.14 0.17
CA GLY A 230 17.46 13.96 1.49
C GLY A 230 17.96 12.55 1.77
N THR A 231 18.23 12.25 3.03
CA THR A 231 18.69 10.94 3.49
C THR A 231 17.52 10.09 3.99
N PRO A 232 17.46 8.78 3.67
CA PRO A 232 16.47 7.89 4.26
C PRO A 232 16.51 7.96 5.79
N THR A 233 15.36 7.82 6.43
CA THR A 233 15.25 7.81 7.90
C THR A 233 14.65 6.51 8.38
N THR A 234 15.09 6.00 9.54
CA THR A 234 14.49 4.80 10.15
C THR A 234 12.99 4.96 10.29
N TYR A 235 12.22 3.94 9.91
CA TYR A 235 10.75 3.99 9.96
C TYR A 235 10.21 3.76 11.38
N ASN A 236 10.42 4.76 12.23
CA ASN A 236 9.96 4.80 13.62
C ASN A 236 8.69 5.64 13.82
N TRP A 237 7.92 5.85 12.75
CA TRP A 237 6.76 6.75 12.77
C TRP A 237 5.60 6.20 13.62
N THR A 238 4.74 7.10 14.06
CA THR A 238 3.42 6.81 14.64
C THR A 238 2.33 7.16 13.63
N GLU A 239 1.15 6.63 13.83
CA GLU A 239 -0.06 6.88 13.04
C GLU A 239 -0.42 8.38 12.91
N THR A 240 0.10 9.22 13.80
CA THR A 240 -0.18 10.67 13.84
C THR A 240 1.05 11.55 13.59
N LYS A 241 2.20 10.99 13.23
CA LYS A 241 3.47 11.74 13.20
C LYS A 241 3.43 13.00 12.32
N ASP A 242 2.86 12.90 11.14
CA ASP A 242 2.64 14.02 10.21
C ASP A 242 1.70 15.07 10.82
N LEU A 243 0.64 14.67 11.53
CA LEU A 243 -0.25 15.60 12.23
C LEU A 243 0.50 16.35 13.35
N ASP A 244 1.38 15.66 14.08
CA ASP A 244 2.22 16.26 15.12
C ASP A 244 3.15 17.31 14.49
N TYR A 245 3.81 16.98 13.37
CA TYR A 245 4.62 17.93 12.61
C TYR A 245 3.80 19.12 12.09
N PHE A 246 2.65 18.88 11.46
CA PHE A 246 1.79 19.92 10.92
C PHE A 246 1.21 20.85 11.99
N SER A 247 1.09 20.38 13.24
CA SER A 247 0.68 21.21 14.37
C SER A 247 1.71 22.28 14.72
N THR A 248 2.98 22.08 14.34
CA THR A 248 4.07 23.04 14.54
C THR A 248 4.13 24.13 13.46
N LEU A 249 3.44 23.93 12.33
CA LEU A 249 3.47 24.86 11.19
C LEU A 249 2.39 25.94 11.32
N PRO A 250 2.74 27.25 11.41
CA PRO A 250 1.77 28.32 11.64
C PRO A 250 0.64 28.33 10.61
N PHE A 251 0.94 28.25 9.32
CA PHE A 251 -0.06 28.32 8.24
C PHE A 251 -1.09 27.17 8.27
N MET A 252 -0.75 26.05 8.91
CA MET A 252 -1.63 24.90 9.08
C MET A 252 -2.40 24.91 10.40
N ASN A 253 -2.16 25.89 11.28
CA ASN A 253 -2.71 25.94 12.63
C ASN A 253 -3.34 27.30 12.99
N ASN A 254 -3.65 28.12 11.98
CA ASN A 254 -4.14 29.49 12.17
C ASN A 254 -5.64 29.52 12.52
N SER A 255 -6.46 28.66 11.90
CA SER A 255 -7.91 28.69 12.10
C SER A 255 -8.38 27.66 13.14
N ARG A 256 -9.51 27.96 13.80
CA ARG A 256 -10.20 27.01 14.68
C ARG A 256 -10.62 25.74 13.93
N ALA A 257 -11.06 25.89 12.67
CA ALA A 257 -11.46 24.76 11.84
C ALA A 257 -10.29 23.82 11.55
N GLN A 258 -9.10 24.35 11.19
CA GLN A 258 -7.89 23.54 10.97
C GLN A 258 -7.53 22.72 12.21
N LYS A 259 -7.59 23.32 13.40
CA LYS A 259 -7.34 22.63 14.68
C LYS A 259 -8.33 21.50 14.93
N GLN A 260 -9.62 21.77 14.70
CA GLN A 260 -10.69 20.80 14.90
C GLN A 260 -10.62 19.65 13.89
N ASP A 261 -10.36 19.94 12.61
CA ASP A 261 -10.23 18.93 11.56
C ASP A 261 -9.06 17.98 11.87
N ARG A 262 -7.93 18.52 12.33
CA ARG A 262 -6.77 17.71 12.75
C ARG A 262 -7.08 16.81 13.94
N GLU A 263 -7.86 17.30 14.89
CA GLU A 263 -8.28 16.54 16.07
C GLU A 263 -9.23 15.39 15.68
N VAL A 264 -10.13 15.62 14.73
CA VAL A 264 -10.99 14.56 14.16
C VAL A 264 -10.15 13.52 13.43
N GLU A 265 -9.24 13.96 12.57
CA GLU A 265 -8.30 13.08 11.86
C GLU A 265 -7.47 12.24 12.85
N ARG A 266 -6.91 12.87 13.90
CA ARG A 266 -6.17 12.15 14.96
C ARG A 266 -7.01 11.04 15.58
N LYS A 267 -8.25 11.33 15.97
CA LYS A 267 -9.17 10.34 16.54
C LYS A 267 -9.47 9.21 15.56
N ALA A 268 -9.67 9.52 14.29
CA ALA A 268 -9.88 8.51 13.25
C ALA A 268 -8.67 7.58 13.10
N ARG A 269 -7.46 8.11 13.15
CA ARG A 269 -6.22 7.32 13.03
C ARG A 269 -5.96 6.45 14.25
N LEU A 270 -6.28 6.94 15.45
CA LEU A 270 -6.22 6.13 16.68
C LEU A 270 -7.28 5.01 16.65
N HIS A 271 -8.48 5.29 16.13
CA HIS A 271 -9.51 4.28 15.90
C HIS A 271 -9.05 3.22 14.89
N PHE A 272 -8.39 3.61 13.80
CA PHE A 272 -7.74 2.69 12.86
C PHE A 272 -6.62 1.87 13.53
N ALA A 273 -5.79 2.48 14.37
CA ALA A 273 -4.71 1.81 15.06
C ALA A 273 -5.22 0.71 16.01
N ASP A 274 -6.33 0.96 16.70
CA ASP A 274 -7.01 -0.02 17.55
C ASP A 274 -7.56 -1.22 16.74
N PHE A 275 -8.11 -0.98 15.55
CA PHE A 275 -8.45 -2.07 14.62
C PHE A 275 -7.22 -2.93 14.27
N VAL A 276 -6.12 -2.28 13.92
CA VAL A 276 -4.86 -2.95 13.59
C VAL A 276 -4.36 -3.80 14.76
N ASP A 277 -4.50 -3.32 15.99
CA ASP A 277 -4.11 -4.07 17.18
C ASP A 277 -4.91 -5.36 17.34
N ARG A 278 -6.22 -5.27 17.13
CA ARG A 278 -7.16 -6.39 17.31
C ARG A 278 -7.16 -7.40 16.16
N HIS A 279 -6.92 -6.96 14.92
CA HIS A 279 -7.21 -7.77 13.73
C HIS A 279 -6.01 -8.06 12.83
N VAL A 280 -4.88 -7.35 12.98
CA VAL A 280 -3.66 -7.61 12.20
C VAL A 280 -2.68 -8.43 13.03
N SER A 281 -2.37 -9.63 12.55
CA SER A 281 -1.36 -10.52 13.11
C SER A 281 -0.39 -10.97 12.03
N VAL A 282 0.82 -11.40 12.43
CA VAL A 282 1.86 -11.86 11.50
C VAL A 282 1.41 -13.05 10.63
N ASN A 283 0.56 -13.93 11.16
CA ASN A 283 0.07 -15.14 10.49
C ASN A 283 -0.91 -14.84 9.33
N ILE A 284 -1.32 -13.57 9.17
CA ILE A 284 -2.13 -13.15 8.02
C ILE A 284 -1.38 -13.33 6.69
N LEU A 285 -0.05 -13.31 6.73
CA LEU A 285 0.83 -13.45 5.56
C LEU A 285 1.01 -14.91 5.11
N ASP A 286 0.63 -15.89 5.92
CA ASP A 286 0.80 -17.32 5.63
C ASP A 286 -0.40 -17.92 4.88
N GLY A 287 -0.20 -19.10 4.31
CA GLY A 287 -1.22 -19.90 3.61
C GLY A 287 -1.09 -19.86 2.09
N SER A 288 -1.99 -20.57 1.40
CA SER A 288 -2.07 -20.56 -0.06
C SER A 288 -2.45 -19.17 -0.61
N ALA A 289 -2.40 -18.98 -1.92
CA ALA A 289 -2.88 -17.75 -2.55
C ALA A 289 -4.37 -17.50 -2.25
N LEU A 290 -5.19 -18.56 -2.31
CA LEU A 290 -6.61 -18.49 -2.00
C LEU A 290 -6.85 -18.13 -0.52
N ASP A 291 -6.13 -18.77 0.41
CA ASP A 291 -6.25 -18.47 1.84
C ASP A 291 -5.90 -17.01 2.12
N PHE A 292 -4.82 -16.52 1.53
CA PHE A 292 -4.41 -15.13 1.66
C PHE A 292 -5.47 -14.17 1.09
N SER A 293 -6.01 -14.46 -0.10
CA SER A 293 -7.08 -13.67 -0.71
C SER A 293 -8.31 -13.58 0.20
N ASN A 294 -8.73 -14.71 0.79
CA ASN A 294 -9.86 -14.76 1.71
C ASN A 294 -9.59 -13.96 2.99
N LYS A 295 -8.39 -14.10 3.57
CA LYS A 295 -7.96 -13.31 4.74
C LYS A 295 -7.96 -11.81 4.45
N LEU A 296 -7.44 -11.41 3.29
CA LEU A 296 -7.39 -10.01 2.86
C LEU A 296 -8.80 -9.43 2.68
N ALA A 297 -9.67 -10.11 1.93
CA ALA A 297 -11.06 -9.68 1.74
C ALA A 297 -11.79 -9.53 3.08
N SER A 298 -11.63 -10.50 3.96
CA SER A 298 -12.22 -10.49 5.30
C SER A 298 -11.67 -9.36 6.19
N LEU A 299 -10.37 -9.03 6.07
CA LEU A 299 -9.76 -7.90 6.78
C LEU A 299 -10.32 -6.56 6.27
N VAL A 300 -10.39 -6.39 4.95
CA VAL A 300 -10.92 -5.17 4.31
C VAL A 300 -12.36 -4.92 4.72
N GLU A 301 -13.21 -5.94 4.69
CA GLU A 301 -14.61 -5.81 5.08
C GLU A 301 -14.77 -5.40 6.55
N ARG A 302 -14.03 -6.06 7.45
CA ARG A 302 -14.05 -5.67 8.87
C ARG A 302 -13.50 -4.27 9.10
N LEU A 303 -12.46 -3.87 8.37
CA LEU A 303 -11.90 -2.52 8.47
C LEU A 303 -12.93 -1.49 8.01
N LYS A 304 -13.65 -1.76 6.92
CA LYS A 304 -14.71 -0.89 6.40
C LYS A 304 -15.81 -0.67 7.45
N ILE A 305 -16.34 -1.75 8.03
CA ILE A 305 -17.34 -1.68 9.12
C ILE A 305 -16.80 -0.90 10.31
N HIS A 306 -15.56 -1.17 10.73
CA HIS A 306 -14.94 -0.49 11.85
C HIS A 306 -14.81 1.02 11.61
N MET A 307 -14.33 1.43 10.43
CA MET A 307 -14.18 2.85 10.09
C MET A 307 -15.53 3.56 9.89
N LEU A 308 -16.55 2.87 9.37
CA LEU A 308 -17.91 3.43 9.24
C LEU A 308 -18.49 3.81 10.61
N SER A 309 -18.30 2.97 11.63
CA SER A 309 -18.75 3.29 13.00
C SER A 309 -18.14 4.58 13.55
N PHE A 310 -16.92 4.92 13.15
CA PHE A 310 -16.30 6.20 13.52
C PHE A 310 -16.96 7.37 12.77
N ALA A 311 -17.16 7.22 11.46
CA ALA A 311 -17.77 8.27 10.62
C ALA A 311 -19.19 8.62 11.10
N GLU A 312 -20.00 7.62 11.46
CA GLU A 312 -21.36 7.80 12.01
C GLU A 312 -21.33 8.58 13.35
N CYS A 313 -20.37 8.27 14.22
CA CYS A 313 -20.20 8.98 15.50
C CYS A 313 -19.80 10.45 15.32
N GLN A 314 -19.09 10.81 14.24
CA GLN A 314 -18.74 12.20 13.95
C GLN A 314 -19.91 13.02 13.38
N ASN A 315 -20.83 12.36 12.67
CA ASN A 315 -21.95 13.01 11.99
C ASN A 315 -23.21 13.15 12.86
N GLY A 316 -23.18 12.65 14.11
CA GLY A 316 -24.29 12.80 15.06
C GLY A 316 -25.51 11.92 14.76
N THR A 317 -25.42 11.03 13.78
CA THR A 317 -26.44 10.02 13.46
C THR A 317 -26.23 8.79 14.34
N ARG A 318 -26.67 8.86 15.61
CA ARG A 318 -27.09 7.65 16.34
C ARG A 318 -28.58 7.45 16.07
N SER A 319 -28.90 6.43 15.27
CA SER A 319 -30.22 5.79 15.29
C SER A 319 -30.41 5.05 16.60
#